data_AF-A0AAI9XQ24-F1
#
_entry.id   AF-A0AAI9XQ24-F1
#
_cell.length_a   1.000
_cell.length_b   1.000
_cell.length_c   1.000
_cell.angle_alpha   90.00
_cell.angle_beta   90.00
_cell.angle_gamma   90.00
#
_symmetry.space_group_name_H-M   'P 1'
#
loop_
_entity.id
_entity.type
_entity.pdbx_description
1 polymer ?
#
loop_
_entity_poly.entity_id
_entity_poly.type
_entity_poly.pdbx_seq_one_letter_code
_entity_poly.pdbx_strand_id
1 'polypeptide(L)'
;MRSADVTALSHRDENVSRMLSIMGGLYACQNPQVLRKALMAAELKKPDPSSFSSVLLSTLLLAVIELVLCAEDGAFQKWLQRISSYIAQHLEAKTYAGLTTFERSLIRFFNFLNTLSAIALNEEPLDRQMDFELSSSRPIAPRTISDEDEIDDMLSSLKQWARLQSSYREAIDLKVQGLDIICEASALQARVINDLLRLSEEPDSQVSICITPYYHWTLTGLSHRLYHEAWKTLKCELPVLPAESLHQQALVTLSCVETLASQSGFDVALYLPFADFIGREMETPTEQTRVLAFLEIVRSRGFGLANEYRKGLLETWGAATPAEMSQNLLICDPSRGGPETSGRD
;
A
#
# COMPACT_ATOMS: atom_id res chain seq x y z
N MET A 1 -0.18 -16.87 9.29
CA MET A 1 0.16 -18.29 9.03
C MET A 1 0.08 -19.22 10.26
N ARG A 2 -0.14 -18.71 11.49
CA ARG A 2 -0.21 -19.52 12.71
C ARG A 2 -1.65 -19.76 13.22
N SER A 3 -2.68 -19.57 12.38
CA SER A 3 -4.06 -19.78 12.84
C SER A 3 -4.36 -21.27 12.99
N ALA A 4 -5.25 -21.60 13.93
CA ALA A 4 -5.74 -22.96 14.13
C ALA A 4 -6.37 -23.53 12.84
N ASP A 5 -7.01 -22.69 12.03
CA ASP A 5 -7.64 -23.10 10.77
C ASP A 5 -6.62 -23.46 9.69
N VAL A 6 -5.53 -22.68 9.56
CA VAL A 6 -4.43 -23.01 8.63
C VAL A 6 -3.75 -24.32 9.03
N THR A 7 -3.59 -24.55 10.33
CA THR A 7 -2.99 -25.78 10.88
C THR A 7 -3.93 -26.98 10.67
N ALA A 8 -5.23 -26.80 10.91
CA ALA A 8 -6.23 -27.84 10.65
C ALA A 8 -6.33 -28.17 9.16
N LEU A 9 -6.25 -27.17 8.28
CA LEU A 9 -6.31 -27.35 6.83
C LEU A 9 -5.04 -28.04 6.31
N SER A 10 -3.85 -27.70 6.83
CA SER A 10 -2.61 -28.37 6.44
C SER A 10 -2.56 -29.83 6.87
N HIS A 11 -3.22 -30.21 7.96
CA HIS A 11 -3.37 -31.62 8.33
C HIS A 11 -4.39 -32.38 7.47
N ARG A 12 -5.35 -31.68 6.85
CA ARG A 12 -6.44 -32.27 6.06
C ARG A 12 -6.15 -32.30 4.56
N ASP A 13 -5.29 -31.41 4.07
CA ASP A 13 -5.00 -31.26 2.64
C ASP A 13 -3.49 -31.38 2.37
N GLU A 14 -3.12 -32.42 1.61
CA GLU A 14 -1.72 -32.74 1.29
C GLU A 14 -1.04 -31.61 0.49
N ASN A 15 -1.78 -30.91 -0.36
CA ASN A 15 -1.24 -29.82 -1.17
C ASN A 15 -0.87 -28.63 -0.29
N VAL A 16 -1.72 -28.29 0.68
CA VAL A 16 -1.45 -27.22 1.66
C VAL A 16 -0.23 -27.58 2.51
N SER A 17 -0.18 -28.81 3.02
CA SER A 17 0.95 -29.32 3.81
C SER A 17 2.28 -29.23 3.05
N ARG A 18 2.28 -29.72 1.81
CA ARG A 18 3.45 -29.69 0.93
C ARG A 18 3.86 -28.25 0.61
N MET A 19 2.91 -27.35 0.38
CA MET A 19 3.22 -25.95 0.10
C MET A 19 3.85 -25.24 1.29
N LEU A 20 3.30 -25.43 2.50
CA LEU A 20 3.87 -24.91 3.74
C LEU A 20 5.28 -25.46 3.99
N SER A 21 5.49 -26.75 3.73
CA SER A 21 6.81 -27.39 3.86
C SER A 21 7.82 -26.81 2.87
N ILE A 22 7.43 -26.61 1.60
CA ILE A 22 8.28 -25.96 0.59
C ILE A 22 8.62 -24.54 1.02
N MET A 23 7.66 -23.74 1.49
CA MET A 23 7.96 -22.39 1.98
C MET A 23 8.89 -22.39 3.19
N GLY A 24 8.67 -23.30 4.15
CA GLY A 24 9.56 -23.46 5.29
C GLY A 24 10.98 -23.88 4.86
N GLY A 25 11.09 -24.76 3.87
CA GLY A 25 12.36 -25.17 3.28
C GLY A 25 13.05 -24.04 2.52
N LEU A 26 12.31 -23.25 1.72
CA LEU A 26 12.83 -22.07 1.03
C LEU A 26 13.31 -21.01 2.02
N TYR A 27 12.56 -20.79 3.10
CA TYR A 27 12.96 -19.90 4.19
C TYR A 27 14.28 -20.35 4.84
N ALA A 28 14.39 -21.64 5.13
CA ALA A 28 15.56 -22.20 5.78
C ALA A 28 16.80 -22.23 4.87
N CYS A 29 16.61 -22.37 3.55
CA CYS A 29 17.69 -22.59 2.60
C CYS A 29 18.11 -21.34 1.79
N GLN A 30 17.33 -20.25 1.78
CA GLN A 30 17.58 -19.04 0.97
C GLN A 30 17.95 -19.33 -0.51
N ASN A 31 17.52 -20.47 -1.06
CA ASN A 31 18.00 -20.96 -2.35
C ASN A 31 16.84 -21.00 -3.38
N PRO A 32 16.88 -20.17 -4.44
CA PRO A 32 15.79 -20.01 -5.39
C PRO A 32 15.62 -21.16 -6.39
N GLN A 33 16.45 -22.19 -6.36
CA GLN A 33 16.52 -23.21 -7.42
C GLN A 33 15.50 -24.37 -7.29
N VAL A 34 14.58 -24.34 -6.32
CA VAL A 34 13.67 -25.47 -6.08
C VAL A 34 12.22 -25.05 -6.27
N LEU A 35 11.71 -25.04 -7.51
CA LEU A 35 10.26 -25.15 -7.71
C LEU A 35 9.86 -25.81 -9.04
N ARG A 36 9.08 -26.90 -8.92
CA ARG A 36 8.38 -27.56 -10.03
C ARG A 36 6.99 -26.93 -10.20
N LYS A 37 6.78 -26.29 -11.36
CA LYS A 37 5.64 -25.42 -11.72
C LYS A 37 4.38 -26.11 -12.28
N ALA A 38 4.16 -27.41 -12.08
CA ALA A 38 3.22 -28.16 -12.94
C ALA A 38 1.83 -28.51 -12.36
N LEU A 39 1.62 -28.53 -11.03
CA LEU A 39 0.37 -29.11 -10.48
C LEU A 39 -0.78 -28.09 -10.33
N MET A 40 -0.49 -26.85 -9.90
CA MET A 40 -1.51 -25.87 -9.51
C MET A 40 -2.09 -25.05 -10.68
N ALA A 41 -1.34 -24.89 -11.76
CA ALA A 41 -1.79 -24.14 -12.93
C ALA A 41 -2.95 -24.83 -13.70
N ALA A 42 -3.14 -26.14 -13.50
CA ALA A 42 -4.24 -26.91 -14.08
C ALA A 42 -5.54 -26.73 -13.28
N GLU A 43 -5.46 -26.72 -11.95
CA GLU A 43 -6.64 -26.55 -11.07
C GLU A 43 -7.19 -25.12 -11.12
N LEU A 44 -6.34 -24.11 -11.31
CA LEU A 44 -6.78 -22.73 -11.52
C LEU A 44 -7.57 -22.51 -12.81
N LYS A 45 -7.51 -23.43 -13.78
CA LYS A 45 -8.28 -23.34 -15.03
C LYS A 45 -9.66 -23.98 -14.93
N LYS A 46 -9.89 -24.86 -13.94
CA LYS A 46 -11.17 -25.55 -13.70
C LYS A 46 -11.36 -25.72 -12.18
N PRO A 47 -11.96 -24.74 -11.50
CA PRO A 47 -12.17 -24.79 -10.05
C PRO A 47 -13.09 -25.96 -9.68
N ASP A 48 -12.65 -26.83 -8.79
CA ASP A 48 -13.59 -27.65 -8.01
C ASP A 48 -14.12 -26.78 -6.86
N PRO A 49 -15.44 -26.53 -6.78
CA PRO A 49 -16.02 -25.67 -5.75
C PRO A 49 -15.93 -26.23 -4.33
N SER A 50 -15.55 -27.49 -4.16
CA SER A 50 -15.37 -28.13 -2.85
C SER A 50 -13.99 -27.90 -2.21
N SER A 51 -12.97 -27.51 -2.99
CA SER A 51 -11.57 -27.36 -2.55
C SER A 51 -11.06 -25.91 -2.58
N PHE A 52 -11.96 -24.94 -2.71
CA PHE A 52 -11.61 -23.51 -2.90
C PHE A 52 -10.57 -22.98 -1.91
N SER A 53 -10.76 -23.24 -0.62
CA SER A 53 -9.87 -22.74 0.44
C SER A 53 -8.42 -23.22 0.28
N SER A 54 -8.20 -24.49 -0.05
CA SER A 54 -6.84 -25.05 -0.18
C SER A 54 -6.17 -24.63 -1.49
N VAL A 55 -6.93 -24.58 -2.58
CA VAL A 55 -6.43 -24.09 -3.88
C VAL A 55 -6.08 -22.61 -3.80
N LEU A 56 -6.97 -21.77 -3.27
CA LEU A 56 -6.72 -20.33 -3.10
C LEU A 56 -5.54 -20.07 -2.17
N LEU A 57 -5.49 -20.74 -1.01
CA LEU A 57 -4.36 -20.63 -0.09
C LEU A 57 -3.05 -21.02 -0.78
N SER A 58 -2.99 -22.19 -1.40
CA SER A 58 -1.78 -22.68 -2.08
C SER A 58 -1.35 -21.73 -3.20
N THR A 59 -2.31 -21.15 -3.92
CA THR A 59 -2.03 -20.18 -4.98
C THR A 59 -1.49 -18.86 -4.44
N LEU A 60 -2.06 -18.34 -3.35
CA LEU A 60 -1.55 -17.14 -2.68
C LEU A 60 -0.14 -17.36 -2.14
N LEU A 61 0.13 -18.53 -1.56
CA LEU A 61 1.47 -18.90 -1.12
C LEU A 61 2.45 -18.98 -2.29
N LEU A 62 2.05 -19.57 -3.42
CA LEU A 62 2.88 -19.58 -4.63
C LEU A 62 3.14 -18.19 -5.18
N ALA A 63 2.15 -17.30 -5.16
CA ALA A 63 2.34 -15.91 -5.59
C ALA A 63 3.36 -15.19 -4.70
N VAL A 64 3.31 -15.40 -3.37
CA VAL A 64 4.31 -14.88 -2.43
C VAL A 64 5.69 -15.47 -2.68
N ILE A 65 5.79 -16.78 -2.95
CA ILE A 65 7.08 -17.41 -3.29
C ILE A 65 7.65 -16.84 -4.59
N GLU A 66 6.81 -16.63 -5.61
CA GLU A 66 7.26 -16.03 -6.87
C GLU A 66 7.69 -14.57 -6.67
N LEU A 67 7.04 -13.80 -5.79
CA LEU A 67 7.54 -12.48 -5.39
C LEU A 67 8.93 -12.54 -4.72
N VAL A 68 9.22 -13.60 -3.97
CA VAL A 68 10.50 -13.77 -3.27
C VAL A 68 11.60 -14.28 -4.21
N LEU A 69 11.25 -15.12 -5.20
CA LEU A 69 12.23 -15.88 -5.99
C LEU A 69 12.33 -15.48 -7.46
N CYS A 70 11.29 -14.88 -8.04
CA CYS A 70 11.17 -14.69 -9.48
C CYS A 70 11.37 -13.20 -9.82
N ALA A 71 12.48 -12.89 -10.46
CA ALA A 71 12.81 -11.55 -10.95
C ALA A 71 12.22 -11.24 -12.36
N GLU A 72 11.32 -12.09 -12.87
CA GLU A 72 10.69 -11.84 -14.16
C GLU A 72 9.62 -10.76 -14.06
N ASP A 73 9.78 -9.70 -14.85
CA ASP A 73 8.81 -8.61 -14.96
C ASP A 73 7.40 -9.13 -15.28
N GLY A 74 6.41 -8.66 -14.52
CA GLY A 74 5.00 -9.00 -14.74
C GLY A 74 4.57 -10.38 -14.22
N ALA A 75 5.47 -11.18 -13.63
CA ALA A 75 5.12 -12.52 -13.12
C ALA A 75 4.07 -12.45 -12.00
N PHE A 76 4.20 -11.48 -11.10
CA PHE A 76 3.25 -11.27 -10.00
C PHE A 76 1.86 -10.84 -10.51
N GLN A 77 1.80 -9.92 -11.46
CA GLN A 77 0.54 -9.46 -12.07
C GLN A 77 -0.19 -10.60 -12.78
N LYS A 78 0.53 -11.48 -13.48
CA LYS A 78 -0.06 -12.70 -14.07
C LYS A 78 -0.67 -13.61 -13.00
N TRP A 79 -0.04 -13.74 -11.83
CA TRP A 79 -0.60 -14.48 -10.71
C TRP A 79 -1.83 -13.80 -10.13
N LEU A 80 -1.78 -12.48 -9.90
CA LEU A 80 -2.92 -11.74 -9.41
C LEU A 80 -4.13 -11.87 -10.36
N GLN A 81 -3.91 -11.79 -11.67
CA GLN A 81 -4.96 -11.97 -12.67
C GLN A 81 -5.57 -13.38 -12.64
N ARG A 82 -4.75 -14.43 -12.47
CA ARG A 82 -5.21 -15.81 -12.36
C ARG A 82 -6.05 -16.02 -11.09
N ILE A 83 -5.58 -15.51 -9.95
CA ILE A 83 -6.31 -15.60 -8.68
C ILE A 83 -7.63 -14.82 -8.76
N SER A 84 -7.62 -13.60 -9.32
CA SER A 84 -8.84 -12.81 -9.52
C SER A 84 -9.87 -13.56 -10.38
N SER A 85 -9.43 -14.14 -11.50
CA SER A 85 -10.30 -14.96 -12.36
C SER A 85 -10.86 -16.19 -11.63
N TYR A 86 -10.03 -16.83 -10.80
CA TYR A 86 -10.44 -17.98 -10.00
C TYR A 86 -11.48 -17.61 -8.93
N ILE A 87 -11.29 -16.49 -8.22
CA ILE A 87 -12.25 -16.01 -7.23
C ILE A 87 -13.57 -15.62 -7.90
N ALA A 88 -13.52 -14.90 -9.03
CA ALA A 88 -14.72 -14.50 -9.76
C ALA A 88 -15.57 -15.71 -10.17
N GLN A 89 -14.96 -16.73 -10.78
CA GLN A 89 -15.64 -17.98 -11.14
C GLN A 89 -16.24 -18.71 -9.94
N HIS A 90 -15.55 -18.67 -8.79
CA HIS A 90 -16.05 -19.32 -7.58
C HIS A 90 -17.23 -18.56 -6.95
N LEU A 91 -17.19 -17.22 -6.97
CA LEU A 91 -18.25 -16.36 -6.47
C LEU A 91 -19.51 -16.37 -7.35
N GLU A 92 -19.39 -16.61 -8.66
CA GLU A 92 -20.55 -16.88 -9.51
C GLU A 92 -21.33 -18.13 -9.05
N ALA A 93 -20.62 -19.13 -8.50
CA ALA A 93 -21.21 -20.36 -7.99
C ALA A 93 -21.68 -20.28 -6.53
N LYS A 94 -21.12 -19.36 -5.72
CA LYS A 94 -21.46 -19.15 -4.31
C LYS A 94 -21.51 -17.66 -3.96
N THR A 95 -22.59 -17.23 -3.32
CA THR A 95 -22.65 -15.87 -2.76
C THR A 95 -21.60 -15.66 -1.68
N TYR A 96 -21.13 -14.41 -1.52
CA TYR A 96 -20.14 -14.05 -0.50
C TYR A 96 -20.57 -14.43 0.92
N ALA A 97 -21.87 -14.33 1.22
CA ALA A 97 -22.45 -14.76 2.50
C ALA A 97 -22.34 -16.28 2.75
N GLY A 98 -22.17 -17.07 1.69
CA GLY A 98 -21.94 -18.51 1.76
C GLY A 98 -20.48 -18.90 2.01
N LEU A 99 -19.56 -17.94 2.08
CA LEU A 99 -18.15 -18.18 2.35
C LEU A 99 -17.87 -18.31 3.84
N THR A 100 -16.98 -19.24 4.17
CA THR A 100 -16.41 -19.37 5.52
C THR A 100 -15.58 -18.14 5.89
N THR A 101 -15.39 -17.90 7.18
CA THR A 101 -14.54 -16.80 7.68
C THR A 101 -13.11 -16.87 7.13
N PHE A 102 -12.58 -18.09 6.98
CA PHE A 102 -11.26 -18.31 6.40
C PHE A 102 -11.20 -17.91 4.91
N GLU A 103 -12.21 -18.29 4.12
CA GLU A 103 -12.30 -17.91 2.70
C GLU A 103 -12.40 -16.40 2.52
N ARG A 104 -13.23 -15.74 3.32
CA ARG A 104 -13.33 -14.26 3.34
C ARG A 104 -11.98 -13.62 3.66
N SER A 105 -11.24 -14.17 4.63
CA SER A 105 -9.90 -13.69 4.99
C SER A 105 -8.88 -13.87 3.87
N LEU A 106 -8.92 -14.98 3.13
CA LEU A 106 -8.05 -15.19 1.96
C LEU A 106 -8.36 -14.21 0.82
N ILE A 107 -9.64 -13.95 0.56
CA ILE A 107 -10.06 -12.97 -0.45
C ILE A 107 -9.62 -11.55 -0.04
N ARG A 108 -9.80 -11.17 1.22
CA ARG A 108 -9.29 -9.88 1.74
C ARG A 108 -7.78 -9.76 1.57
N PHE A 109 -7.03 -10.79 1.94
CA PHE A 109 -5.58 -10.80 1.76
C PHE A 109 -5.17 -10.70 0.30
N PHE A 110 -5.87 -11.38 -0.61
CA PHE A 110 -5.65 -11.22 -2.04
C PHE A 110 -5.92 -9.78 -2.52
N ASN A 111 -7.06 -9.20 -2.15
CA ASN A 111 -7.44 -7.84 -2.53
C ASN A 111 -6.46 -6.80 -2.00
N PHE A 112 -5.94 -7.05 -0.80
CA PHE A 112 -4.89 -6.25 -0.21
C PHE A 112 -3.61 -6.28 -1.05
N LEU A 113 -3.10 -7.47 -1.39
CA LEU A 113 -1.93 -7.62 -2.25
C LEU A 113 -2.11 -6.97 -3.63
N ASN A 114 -3.28 -7.16 -4.24
CA ASN A 114 -3.64 -6.55 -5.52
C ASN A 114 -3.62 -5.02 -5.43
N THR A 115 -4.20 -4.46 -4.37
CA THR A 115 -4.24 -3.00 -4.14
C THR A 115 -2.85 -2.43 -3.89
N LEU A 116 -2.03 -3.07 -3.05
CA LEU A 116 -0.65 -2.63 -2.82
C LEU A 116 0.17 -2.66 -4.11
N SER A 117 0.02 -3.71 -4.93
CA SER A 117 0.66 -3.79 -6.24
C SER A 117 0.25 -2.65 -7.16
N ALA A 118 -1.05 -2.36 -7.21
CA ALA A 118 -1.62 -1.30 -8.05
C ALA A 118 -1.06 0.08 -7.64
N ILE A 119 -0.99 0.37 -6.34
CA ILE A 119 -0.39 1.61 -5.82
C ILE A 119 1.10 1.68 -6.17
N ALA A 120 1.86 0.60 -5.99
CA ALA A 120 3.29 0.58 -6.31
C ALA A 120 3.56 0.81 -7.81
N LEU A 121 2.68 0.30 -8.69
CA LEU A 121 2.85 0.37 -10.14
C LEU A 121 2.19 1.61 -10.77
N ASN A 122 1.37 2.36 -10.03
CA ASN A 122 0.52 3.43 -10.57
C ASN A 122 -0.50 2.89 -11.59
N GLU A 123 -1.11 1.76 -11.28
CA GLU A 123 -2.10 1.09 -12.13
C GLU A 123 -3.44 0.99 -11.41
N GLU A 124 -4.52 0.74 -12.16
CA GLU A 124 -5.80 0.40 -11.57
C GLU A 124 -5.73 -1.02 -10.98
N PRO A 125 -6.27 -1.27 -9.77
CA PRO A 125 -6.42 -2.63 -9.27
C PRO A 125 -7.22 -3.47 -10.27
N LEU A 126 -6.89 -4.76 -10.40
CA LEU A 126 -7.48 -5.71 -11.38
C LEU A 126 -9.00 -5.96 -11.23
N ASP A 127 -9.71 -5.16 -10.45
CA ASP A 127 -10.98 -5.51 -9.82
C ASP A 127 -12.12 -4.59 -10.31
N ARG A 128 -12.84 -5.07 -11.33
CA ARG A 128 -14.10 -4.48 -11.85
C ARG A 128 -15.37 -5.15 -11.31
N GLN A 129 -15.29 -6.20 -10.48
CA GLN A 129 -16.47 -7.00 -10.11
C GLN A 129 -16.63 -7.31 -8.62
N MET A 130 -15.60 -7.17 -7.79
CA MET A 130 -15.77 -7.17 -6.33
C MET A 130 -15.83 -5.74 -5.80
N ASP A 131 -16.70 -4.92 -6.38
CA ASP A 131 -17.25 -3.81 -5.62
C ASP A 131 -18.16 -4.45 -4.57
N PHE A 132 -17.52 -4.85 -3.47
CA PHE A 132 -18.23 -5.10 -2.23
C PHE A 132 -19.21 -3.95 -2.06
N GLU A 133 -20.46 -4.26 -1.74
CA GLU A 133 -21.36 -3.33 -1.09
C GLU A 133 -20.76 -2.99 0.28
N LEU A 134 -19.61 -2.31 0.28
CA LEU A 134 -18.99 -1.63 1.41
C LEU A 134 -19.90 -0.43 1.70
N SER A 135 -21.07 -0.76 2.25
CA SER A 135 -22.01 0.09 2.96
C SER A 135 -21.81 1.57 2.72
N SER A 136 -22.32 2.10 1.60
CA SER A 136 -22.37 3.55 1.32
C SER A 136 -23.33 4.32 2.24
N SER A 137 -23.78 3.71 3.34
CA SER A 137 -24.76 4.27 4.26
C SER A 137 -24.60 3.70 5.66
N ARG A 138 -23.47 3.98 6.32
CA ARG A 138 -23.40 3.79 7.77
C ARG A 138 -24.15 4.93 8.47
N PRO A 139 -25.13 4.64 9.36
CA PRO A 139 -25.77 5.65 10.19
C PRO A 139 -24.76 6.19 11.23
N ILE A 140 -24.92 7.47 11.61
CA ILE A 140 -24.07 8.26 12.53
C ILE A 140 -24.04 7.70 13.98
N ALA A 141 -24.66 6.55 14.26
CA ALA A 141 -24.73 6.00 15.61
C ALA A 141 -23.42 5.28 15.99
N PRO A 142 -22.92 5.44 17.23
CA PRO A 142 -21.76 4.71 17.71
C PRO A 142 -22.14 3.23 17.83
N ARG A 143 -21.56 2.40 16.97
CA ARG A 143 -21.55 0.95 17.10
C ARG A 143 -20.13 0.52 17.39
N THR A 144 -19.96 -0.47 18.25
CA THR A 144 -18.73 -1.25 18.33
C THR A 144 -18.46 -1.83 16.95
N ILE A 145 -17.43 -1.33 16.27
CA ILE A 145 -17.01 -1.80 14.96
C ILE A 145 -16.19 -3.08 15.16
N SER A 146 -16.41 -4.07 14.32
CA SER A 146 -15.63 -5.32 14.35
C SER A 146 -14.24 -5.08 13.74
N ASP A 147 -13.22 -5.77 14.24
CA ASP A 147 -11.88 -5.85 13.60
C ASP A 147 -11.96 -6.09 12.09
N GLU A 148 -12.86 -6.96 11.64
CA GLU A 148 -13.07 -7.23 10.22
C GLU A 148 -13.56 -6.01 9.44
N ASP A 149 -14.44 -5.21 10.04
CA ASP A 149 -15.00 -4.01 9.44
C ASP A 149 -13.92 -2.92 9.32
N GLU A 150 -13.00 -2.81 10.28
CA GLU A 150 -11.90 -1.84 10.21
C GLU A 150 -10.90 -2.18 9.11
N ILE A 151 -10.61 -3.47 8.93
CA ILE A 151 -9.79 -3.96 7.83
C ILE A 151 -10.47 -3.65 6.50
N ASP A 152 -11.79 -3.89 6.40
CA ASP A 152 -12.57 -3.64 5.20
C ASP A 152 -12.64 -2.11 4.87
N ASP A 153 -12.78 -1.25 5.88
CA ASP A 153 -12.70 0.22 5.75
C ASP A 153 -11.32 0.67 5.23
N MET A 154 -10.23 0.09 5.78
CA MET A 154 -8.86 0.37 5.33
C MET A 154 -8.63 -0.07 3.88
N LEU A 155 -9.06 -1.29 3.52
CA LEU A 155 -8.93 -1.81 2.16
C LEU A 155 -9.70 -0.95 1.16
N SER A 156 -10.89 -0.49 1.53
CA SER A 156 -11.69 0.44 0.73
C SER A 156 -10.93 1.73 0.45
N SER A 157 -10.31 2.30 1.48
CA SER A 157 -9.52 3.54 1.38
C SER A 157 -8.28 3.37 0.49
N LEU A 158 -7.54 2.26 0.64
CA LEU A 158 -6.41 1.95 -0.22
C LEU A 158 -6.83 1.71 -1.67
N LYS A 159 -7.95 1.02 -1.91
CA LYS A 159 -8.48 0.78 -3.26
C LYS A 159 -8.90 2.09 -3.92
N GLN A 160 -9.54 2.99 -3.18
CA GLN A 160 -9.89 4.33 -3.66
C GLN A 160 -8.64 5.15 -3.99
N TRP A 161 -7.59 5.09 -3.16
CA TRP A 161 -6.32 5.71 -3.48
C TRP A 161 -5.72 5.12 -4.78
N ALA A 162 -5.62 3.81 -4.91
CA ALA A 162 -5.07 3.18 -6.12
C ALA A 162 -5.78 3.66 -7.41
N ARG A 163 -7.12 3.73 -7.36
CA ARG A 163 -7.94 4.28 -8.45
C ARG A 163 -7.61 5.75 -8.73
N LEU A 164 -7.56 6.60 -7.71
CA LEU A 164 -7.17 8.01 -7.85
C LEU A 164 -5.78 8.16 -8.46
N GLN A 165 -4.82 7.33 -8.05
CA GLN A 165 -3.46 7.34 -8.57
C GLN A 165 -3.39 7.00 -10.06
N SER A 166 -4.17 6.03 -10.51
CA SER A 166 -4.31 5.72 -11.93
C SER A 166 -4.97 6.88 -12.70
N SER A 167 -6.07 7.42 -12.16
CA SER A 167 -6.78 8.55 -12.77
C SER A 167 -5.92 9.81 -12.88
N TYR A 168 -5.05 10.09 -11.88
CA TYR A 168 -4.10 11.20 -11.96
C TYR A 168 -3.18 11.10 -13.18
N ARG A 169 -2.70 9.89 -13.49
CA ARG A 169 -1.82 9.65 -14.63
C ARG A 169 -2.52 9.92 -15.96
N GLU A 170 -3.80 9.56 -16.07
CA GLU A 170 -4.59 9.76 -17.29
C GLU A 170 -5.09 11.21 -17.44
N ALA A 171 -5.40 11.88 -16.33
CA ALA A 171 -6.08 13.17 -16.33
C ALA A 171 -5.15 14.39 -16.39
N ILE A 172 -3.83 14.23 -16.33
CA ILE A 172 -2.87 15.34 -16.54
C ILE A 172 -3.15 16.10 -17.86
N ASP A 173 -3.78 15.44 -18.83
CA ASP A 173 -4.13 16.03 -20.13
C ASP A 173 -5.56 16.61 -20.22
N LEU A 174 -6.44 16.39 -19.23
CA LEU A 174 -7.88 16.71 -19.32
C LEU A 174 -8.38 17.51 -18.08
N LYS A 175 -8.33 18.85 -18.17
CA LYS A 175 -8.71 19.78 -17.07
C LYS A 175 -10.07 19.53 -16.41
N VAL A 176 -11.08 19.09 -17.16
CA VAL A 176 -12.45 18.86 -16.63
C VAL A 176 -12.48 17.66 -15.68
N GLN A 177 -11.69 16.60 -15.94
CA GLN A 177 -11.57 15.46 -15.04
C GLN A 177 -10.79 15.81 -13.77
N GLY A 178 -9.98 16.87 -13.81
CA GLY A 178 -9.18 17.29 -12.67
C GLY A 178 -10.00 17.67 -11.44
N LEU A 179 -11.11 18.42 -11.60
CA LEU A 179 -11.92 18.84 -10.46
C LEU A 179 -12.59 17.64 -9.75
N ASP A 180 -13.11 16.67 -10.50
CA ASP A 180 -13.71 15.46 -9.92
C ASP A 180 -12.69 14.67 -9.11
N ILE A 181 -11.46 14.54 -9.65
CA ILE A 181 -10.35 13.89 -8.95
C ILE A 181 -9.98 14.64 -7.67
N ILE A 182 -9.94 15.98 -7.68
CA ILE A 182 -9.66 16.77 -6.46
C ILE A 182 -10.76 16.56 -5.42
N CYS A 183 -12.03 16.56 -5.82
CA CYS A 183 -13.16 16.31 -4.93
C CYS A 183 -13.08 14.91 -4.29
N GLU A 184 -12.80 13.88 -5.09
CA GLU A 184 -12.63 12.52 -4.58
C GLU A 184 -11.42 12.37 -3.66
N ALA A 185 -10.30 13.02 -3.97
CA ALA A 185 -9.12 13.05 -3.12
C ALA A 185 -9.39 13.73 -1.78
N SER A 186 -10.14 14.84 -1.79
CA SER A 186 -10.55 15.56 -0.58
C SER A 186 -11.46 14.70 0.29
N ALA A 187 -12.43 14.00 -0.33
CA ALA A 187 -13.32 13.09 0.37
C ALA A 187 -12.58 11.89 0.98
N LEU A 188 -11.60 11.33 0.25
CA LEU A 188 -10.76 10.27 0.77
C LEU A 188 -9.88 10.74 1.93
N GLN A 189 -9.24 11.92 1.81
CA GLN A 189 -8.43 12.49 2.88
C GLN A 189 -9.25 12.70 4.16
N ALA A 190 -10.46 13.27 4.04
CA ALA A 190 -11.36 13.45 5.18
C ALA A 190 -11.77 12.13 5.83
N ARG A 191 -12.07 11.09 5.02
CA ARG A 191 -12.37 9.75 5.53
C ARG A 191 -11.20 9.16 6.29
N VAL A 192 -10.00 9.20 5.71
CA VAL A 192 -8.78 8.67 6.33
C VAL A 192 -8.46 9.38 7.65
N ILE A 193 -8.63 10.70 7.73
CA ILE A 193 -8.45 11.45 8.98
C ILE A 193 -9.46 11.00 10.03
N ASN A 194 -10.73 10.81 9.64
CA ASN A 194 -11.77 10.33 10.55
C ASN A 194 -11.48 8.90 11.06
N ASP A 195 -11.00 8.02 10.19
CA ASP A 195 -10.60 6.66 10.57
C ASP A 195 -9.40 6.67 11.53
N LEU A 196 -8.39 7.53 11.29
CA LEU A 196 -7.27 7.71 12.22
C LEU A 196 -7.72 8.22 13.59
N LEU A 197 -8.66 9.18 13.63
CA LEU A 197 -9.24 9.65 14.89
C LEU A 197 -9.93 8.52 15.64
N ARG A 198 -10.68 7.66 14.94
CA ARG A 198 -11.33 6.48 15.52
C ARG A 198 -10.30 5.50 16.08
N LEU A 199 -9.27 5.15 15.33
CA LEU A 199 -8.22 4.22 15.78
C LEU A 199 -7.43 4.75 16.98
N SER A 200 -7.37 6.07 17.14
CA SER A 200 -6.73 6.69 18.31
C SER A 200 -7.49 6.47 19.63
N GLU A 201 -8.75 6.04 19.58
CA GLU A 201 -9.53 5.66 20.77
C GLU A 201 -9.02 4.34 21.38
N GLU A 202 -8.51 3.42 20.53
CA GLU A 202 -7.96 2.12 20.94
C GLU A 202 -6.59 1.87 20.26
N PRO A 203 -5.54 2.65 20.64
CA PRO A 203 -4.26 2.63 19.94
C PRO A 203 -3.46 1.34 20.13
N ASP A 204 -3.73 0.60 21.22
CA ASP A 204 -3.03 -0.63 21.57
C ASP A 204 -3.68 -1.89 20.96
N SER A 205 -4.82 -1.73 20.27
CA SER A 205 -5.47 -2.85 19.59
C SER A 205 -4.56 -3.37 18.46
N GLN A 206 -4.52 -4.69 18.26
CA GLN A 206 -3.67 -5.28 17.23
C GLN A 206 -4.05 -4.80 15.82
N VAL A 207 -5.35 -4.59 15.58
CA VAL A 207 -5.85 -4.07 14.31
C VAL A 207 -5.39 -2.64 14.10
N SER A 208 -5.59 -1.76 15.10
CA SER A 208 -5.12 -0.37 15.07
C SER A 208 -3.64 -0.28 14.74
N ILE A 209 -2.80 -1.05 15.43
CA ILE A 209 -1.35 -1.10 15.20
C ILE A 209 -1.03 -1.49 13.75
N CYS A 210 -1.74 -2.48 13.20
CA CYS A 210 -1.47 -3.00 11.85
C CYS A 210 -1.97 -2.08 10.73
N ILE A 211 -3.12 -1.41 10.90
CA ILE A 211 -3.76 -0.65 9.81
C ILE A 211 -3.40 0.84 9.81
N THR A 212 -3.09 1.43 10.97
CA THR A 212 -2.68 2.84 11.12
C THR A 212 -1.58 3.29 10.14
N PRO A 213 -0.48 2.53 9.92
CA PRO A 213 0.55 2.98 8.98
C PRO A 213 0.04 3.10 7.53
N TYR A 214 -0.95 2.31 7.11
CA TYR A 214 -1.54 2.43 5.77
C TYR A 214 -2.31 3.73 5.60
N TYR A 215 -2.99 4.20 6.64
CA TYR A 215 -3.71 5.46 6.62
C TYR A 215 -2.76 6.67 6.54
N HIS A 216 -1.72 6.70 7.37
CA HIS A 216 -0.69 7.75 7.29
C HIS A 216 0.05 7.73 5.94
N TRP A 217 0.36 6.54 5.43
CA TRP A 217 0.92 6.37 4.08
C TRP A 217 -0.01 6.92 2.99
N THR A 218 -1.32 6.68 3.11
CA THR A 218 -2.34 7.22 2.18
C THR A 218 -2.35 8.75 2.17
N LEU A 219 -2.35 9.38 3.34
CA LEU A 219 -2.32 10.85 3.43
C LEU A 219 -1.06 11.45 2.79
N THR A 220 0.08 10.80 3.02
CA THR A 220 1.38 11.21 2.46
C THR A 220 1.37 11.05 0.94
N GLY A 221 0.96 9.89 0.44
CA GLY A 221 0.89 9.59 -0.99
C GLY A 221 -0.08 10.49 -1.76
N LEU A 222 -1.28 10.74 -1.22
CA LEU A 222 -2.25 11.66 -1.82
C LEU A 222 -1.67 13.07 -1.97
N SER A 223 -1.04 13.59 -0.92
CA SER A 223 -0.46 14.94 -0.95
C SER A 223 0.66 15.04 -1.98
N HIS A 224 1.56 14.05 -2.07
CA HIS A 224 2.59 14.00 -3.10
C HIS A 224 2.04 14.02 -4.53
N ARG A 225 0.94 13.32 -4.79
CA ARG A 225 0.32 13.31 -6.14
C ARG A 225 -0.29 14.67 -6.50
N LEU A 226 -0.78 15.38 -5.51
CA LEU A 226 -1.41 16.69 -5.67
C LEU A 226 -0.41 17.85 -5.76
N TYR A 227 0.86 17.64 -5.38
CA TYR A 227 1.92 18.62 -5.61
C TYR A 227 2.29 18.81 -7.09
N HIS A 228 1.83 17.93 -7.99
CA HIS A 228 2.16 18.02 -9.41
C HIS A 228 1.67 19.34 -10.04
N GLU A 229 2.55 20.00 -10.80
CA GLU A 229 2.31 21.33 -11.38
C GLU A 229 1.03 21.43 -12.24
N ALA A 230 0.62 20.32 -12.86
CA ALA A 230 -0.61 20.27 -13.66
C ALA A 230 -1.85 20.73 -12.87
N TRP A 231 -1.91 20.43 -11.56
CA TRP A 231 -3.05 20.75 -10.70
C TRP A 231 -3.15 22.23 -10.35
N LYS A 232 -2.02 22.96 -10.36
CA LYS A 232 -2.02 24.42 -10.12
C LYS A 232 -2.87 25.18 -11.13
N THR A 233 -3.14 24.59 -12.29
CA THR A 233 -3.99 25.20 -13.32
C THR A 233 -5.49 25.18 -13.00
N LEU A 234 -5.93 24.36 -12.03
CA LEU A 234 -7.34 24.20 -11.65
C LEU A 234 -7.91 25.39 -10.87
N LYS A 235 -7.06 26.33 -10.40
CA LYS A 235 -7.46 27.53 -9.64
C LYS A 235 -8.38 27.23 -8.43
N CYS A 236 -8.22 26.05 -7.83
CA CYS A 236 -8.87 25.65 -6.59
C CYS A 236 -7.83 25.37 -5.51
N GLU A 237 -8.26 25.37 -4.25
CA GLU A 237 -7.44 24.87 -3.16
C GLU A 237 -7.30 23.35 -3.30
N LEU A 238 -6.06 22.87 -3.25
CA LEU A 238 -5.75 21.45 -3.32
C LEU A 238 -5.69 20.88 -1.90
N PRO A 239 -6.20 19.66 -1.65
CA PRO A 239 -6.18 19.00 -0.34
C PRO A 239 -4.78 18.45 -0.01
N VAL A 240 -3.77 19.32 -0.09
CA VAL A 240 -2.37 19.02 0.16
C VAL A 240 -2.07 19.32 1.63
N LEU A 241 -1.52 18.34 2.33
CA LEU A 241 -1.07 18.57 3.70
C LEU A 241 0.12 19.55 3.74
N PRO A 242 0.22 20.41 4.77
CA PRO A 242 1.42 21.21 5.00
C PRO A 242 2.68 20.33 5.15
N ALA A 243 3.84 20.84 4.75
CA ALA A 243 5.11 20.10 4.80
C ALA A 243 5.42 19.52 6.19
N GLU A 244 5.21 20.31 7.25
CA GLU A 244 5.38 19.84 8.64
C GLU A 244 4.45 18.67 8.98
N SER A 245 3.20 18.71 8.50
CA SER A 245 2.24 17.63 8.71
C SER A 245 2.64 16.37 7.93
N LEU A 246 3.14 16.51 6.71
CA LEU A 246 3.62 15.39 5.88
C LEU A 246 4.81 14.69 6.50
N HIS A 247 5.81 15.47 6.90
CA HIS A 247 6.96 14.98 7.62
C HIS A 247 6.53 14.21 8.89
N GLN A 248 5.59 14.75 9.65
CA GLN A 248 5.05 14.07 10.83
C GLN A 248 4.30 12.78 10.48
N GLN A 249 3.48 12.75 9.41
CA GLN A 249 2.83 11.51 8.96
C GLN A 249 3.88 10.44 8.58
N ALA A 250 4.94 10.84 7.89
CA ALA A 250 6.02 9.94 7.49
C ALA A 250 6.78 9.38 8.70
N LEU A 251 7.11 10.22 9.69
CA LEU A 251 7.76 9.80 10.93
C LEU A 251 6.91 8.83 11.75
N VAL A 252 5.60 9.08 11.87
CA VAL A 252 4.68 8.18 12.56
C VAL A 252 4.64 6.84 11.83
N THR A 253 4.49 6.86 10.50
CA THR A 253 4.48 5.64 9.70
C THR A 253 5.77 4.84 9.86
N LEU A 254 6.94 5.50 9.80
CA LEU A 254 8.24 4.86 10.01
C LEU A 254 8.32 4.20 11.38
N SER A 255 7.88 4.88 12.44
CA SER A 255 7.93 4.36 13.80
C SER A 255 7.01 3.14 14.00
N CYS A 256 5.82 3.16 13.39
CA CYS A 256 4.93 2.00 13.36
C CYS A 256 5.59 0.81 12.63
N VAL A 257 6.20 1.07 11.48
CA VAL A 257 6.78 0.04 10.61
C VAL A 257 8.04 -0.56 11.21
N GLU A 258 8.87 0.22 11.90
CA GLU A 258 10.01 -0.29 12.66
C GLU A 258 9.54 -1.27 13.75
N THR A 259 8.48 -0.91 14.47
CA THR A 259 7.89 -1.76 15.51
C THR A 259 7.36 -3.05 14.92
N LEU A 260 6.57 -2.96 13.85
CA LEU A 260 6.00 -4.11 13.15
C LEU A 260 7.10 -5.01 12.56
N ALA A 261 8.08 -4.43 11.86
CA ALA A 261 9.17 -5.18 11.23
C ALA A 261 10.03 -5.97 12.23
N SER A 262 10.14 -5.50 13.47
CA SER A 262 10.85 -6.23 14.54
C SER A 262 10.12 -7.52 14.96
N GLN A 263 8.79 -7.55 14.81
CA GLN A 263 7.91 -8.66 15.22
C GLN A 263 7.49 -9.54 14.04
N SER A 264 7.52 -8.99 12.82
CA SER A 264 7.10 -9.62 11.59
C SER A 264 8.10 -10.65 11.05
N GLY A 265 7.56 -11.65 10.36
CA GLY A 265 8.31 -12.61 9.55
C GLY A 265 8.25 -12.22 8.08
N PHE A 266 7.52 -13.00 7.28
CA PHE A 266 7.34 -12.75 5.84
C PHE A 266 6.42 -11.56 5.53
N ASP A 267 5.53 -11.22 6.46
CA ASP A 267 4.61 -10.09 6.39
C ASP A 267 5.33 -8.73 6.35
N VAL A 268 6.63 -8.67 6.71
CA VAL A 268 7.41 -7.43 6.64
C VAL A 268 7.45 -6.82 5.22
N ALA A 269 7.35 -7.66 4.18
CA ALA A 269 7.32 -7.21 2.79
C ALA A 269 6.07 -6.38 2.45
N LEU A 270 4.99 -6.53 3.20
CA LEU A 270 3.74 -5.77 3.01
C LEU A 270 3.90 -4.29 3.36
N TYR A 271 4.99 -3.93 4.05
CA TYR A 271 5.33 -2.56 4.43
C TYR A 271 6.41 -1.96 3.53
N LEU A 272 7.02 -2.74 2.64
CA LEU A 272 8.07 -2.26 1.75
C LEU A 272 7.63 -1.07 0.86
N PRO A 273 6.39 -1.02 0.31
CA PRO A 273 5.92 0.11 -0.49
C PRO A 273 5.95 1.46 0.23
N PHE A 274 5.96 1.45 1.56
CA PHE A 274 6.01 2.68 2.35
C PHE A 274 7.32 3.44 2.19
N ALA A 275 8.41 2.74 1.87
CA ALA A 275 9.74 3.33 1.80
C ALA A 275 9.85 4.46 0.76
N ASP A 276 9.09 4.42 -0.34
CA ASP A 276 9.17 5.45 -1.40
C ASP A 276 8.67 6.81 -0.90
N PHE A 277 7.44 6.88 -0.37
CA PHE A 277 6.87 8.14 0.10
C PHE A 277 7.45 8.58 1.45
N ILE A 278 7.65 7.67 2.40
CA ILE A 278 8.25 8.03 3.70
C ILE A 278 9.68 8.50 3.50
N GLY A 279 10.46 7.79 2.69
CA GLY A 279 11.87 8.10 2.49
C GLY A 279 12.08 9.50 1.89
N ARG A 280 11.17 9.97 1.03
CA ARG A 280 11.22 11.33 0.46
C ARG A 280 11.05 12.43 1.51
N GLU A 281 10.31 12.15 2.58
CA GLU A 281 10.04 13.09 3.66
C GLU A 281 11.12 13.09 4.75
N MET A 282 12.17 12.26 4.63
CA MET A 282 13.27 12.21 5.62
C MET A 282 14.27 13.34 5.37
N GLU A 283 14.28 14.34 6.24
CA GLU A 283 15.08 15.55 6.11
C GLU A 283 16.47 15.38 6.73
N THR A 284 16.59 14.58 7.80
CA THR A 284 17.84 14.44 8.55
C THR A 284 18.60 13.13 8.24
N PRO A 285 19.94 13.11 8.35
CA PRO A 285 20.71 11.87 8.18
C PRO A 285 20.30 10.77 9.17
N THR A 286 19.83 11.14 10.36
CA THR A 286 19.33 10.20 11.37
C THR A 286 18.06 9.50 10.90
N GLU A 287 17.11 10.25 10.34
CA GLU A 287 15.88 9.72 9.75
C GLU A 287 16.15 8.84 8.53
N GLN A 288 17.01 9.29 7.63
CA GLN A 288 17.43 8.52 6.46
C GLN A 288 18.06 7.19 6.88
N THR A 289 18.90 7.20 7.93
CA THR A 289 19.51 5.99 8.51
C THR A 289 18.46 5.02 9.03
N ARG A 290 17.38 5.52 9.66
CA ARG A 290 16.26 4.69 10.15
C ARG A 290 15.55 3.98 8.99
N VAL A 291 15.24 4.69 7.90
CA VAL A 291 14.63 4.07 6.70
C VAL A 291 15.55 3.01 6.09
N LEU A 292 16.86 3.29 6.01
CA LEU A 292 17.84 2.31 5.53
C LEU A 292 17.91 1.07 6.43
N ALA A 293 17.81 1.23 7.75
CA ALA A 293 17.77 0.12 8.70
C ALA A 293 16.51 -0.74 8.50
N PHE A 294 15.34 -0.12 8.29
CA PHE A 294 14.12 -0.84 7.92
C PHE A 294 14.30 -1.67 6.64
N LEU A 295 14.84 -1.07 5.57
CA LEU A 295 15.10 -1.77 4.30
C LEU A 295 16.09 -2.92 4.48
N GLU A 296 17.08 -2.76 5.35
CA GLU A 296 18.03 -3.81 5.68
C GLU A 296 17.36 -4.97 6.44
N ILE A 297 16.41 -4.68 7.33
CA ILE A 297 15.57 -5.72 7.96
C ILE A 297 14.83 -6.49 6.87
N VAL A 298 14.12 -5.82 5.97
CA VAL A 298 13.37 -6.46 4.88
C VAL A 298 14.29 -7.32 4.01
N ARG A 299 15.47 -6.80 3.65
CA ARG A 299 16.49 -7.53 2.88
C ARG A 299 16.99 -8.76 3.61
N SER A 300 17.26 -8.66 4.92
CA SER A 300 17.72 -9.76 5.76
C SER A 300 16.70 -10.91 5.87
N ARG A 301 15.41 -10.60 5.67
CA ARG A 301 14.33 -11.59 5.59
C ARG A 301 14.21 -12.27 4.23
N GLY A 302 15.07 -11.93 3.26
CA GLY A 302 15.16 -12.57 1.94
C GLY A 302 14.49 -11.79 0.80
N PHE A 303 13.95 -10.60 1.07
CA PHE A 303 13.29 -9.78 0.05
C PHE A 303 14.30 -8.85 -0.65
N GLY A 304 14.89 -9.34 -1.74
CA GLY A 304 15.89 -8.61 -2.52
C GLY A 304 15.42 -7.27 -3.09
N LEU A 305 14.11 -7.11 -3.30
CA LEU A 305 13.47 -5.87 -3.78
C LEU A 305 13.80 -4.65 -2.90
N ALA A 306 14.10 -4.85 -1.61
CA ALA A 306 14.53 -3.77 -0.73
C ALA A 306 15.77 -3.00 -1.24
N ASN A 307 16.62 -3.66 -2.04
CA ASN A 307 17.78 -2.99 -2.65
C ASN A 307 17.38 -1.96 -3.72
N GLU A 308 16.28 -2.18 -4.44
CA GLU A 308 15.79 -1.24 -5.44
C GLU A 308 15.25 0.02 -4.78
N TYR A 309 14.42 -0.15 -3.74
CA TYR A 309 13.95 0.98 -2.91
C TYR A 309 15.13 1.74 -2.28
N ARG A 310 16.11 1.01 -1.74
CA ARG A 310 17.33 1.62 -1.18
C ARG A 310 18.06 2.47 -2.22
N LYS A 311 18.26 1.94 -3.43
CA LYS A 311 18.93 2.65 -4.52
C LYS A 311 18.17 3.93 -4.88
N GLY A 312 16.85 3.84 -5.09
CA GLY A 312 16.02 5.00 -5.44
C GLY A 312 16.04 6.11 -4.38
N LEU A 313 16.02 5.73 -3.10
CA LEU A 313 16.12 6.70 -2.00
C LEU A 313 17.50 7.38 -1.94
N LEU A 314 18.59 6.62 -2.08
CA LEU A 314 19.94 7.19 -2.08
C LEU A 314 20.16 8.14 -3.27
N GLU A 315 19.58 7.85 -4.43
CA GLU A 315 19.59 8.75 -5.58
C GLU A 315 18.80 10.04 -5.28
N THR A 316 17.65 9.91 -4.64
CA THR A 316 16.79 11.06 -4.27
C THR A 316 17.48 11.96 -3.24
N TRP A 317 18.06 11.40 -2.18
CA TRP A 317 18.78 12.16 -1.16
C TRP A 317 20.11 12.72 -1.68
N GLY A 318 20.77 11.99 -2.59
CA GLY A 318 22.02 12.42 -3.25
C GLY A 318 21.82 13.55 -4.25
N ALA A 319 20.66 13.63 -4.90
CA ALA A 319 20.28 14.76 -5.76
C ALA A 319 19.95 16.04 -4.96
N ALA A 320 19.61 15.90 -3.67
CA ALA A 320 19.14 16.99 -2.80
C ALA A 320 20.25 17.86 -2.18
N THR A 321 21.50 17.83 -2.68
CA THR A 321 22.55 18.80 -2.29
C THR A 321 23.48 19.13 -3.46
N PRO A 322 23.85 20.41 -3.76
CA PRO A 322 23.32 21.71 -3.37
C PRO A 322 23.08 22.63 -4.60
N ALA A 323 22.22 22.24 -5.55
CA ALA A 323 21.88 23.12 -6.69
C ALA A 323 20.58 23.92 -6.46
N GLU A 324 19.65 23.39 -5.66
CA GLU A 324 18.30 23.98 -5.52
C GLU A 324 18.16 24.97 -4.35
N MET A 325 19.14 25.02 -3.43
CA MET A 325 19.16 26.05 -2.37
C MET A 325 19.75 27.40 -2.84
N SER A 326 20.37 27.46 -4.02
CA SER A 326 20.99 28.69 -4.55
C SER A 326 20.02 29.63 -5.28
N GLN A 327 18.76 29.24 -5.48
CA GLN A 327 17.77 30.09 -6.15
C GLN A 327 16.80 30.82 -5.21
N ASN A 328 16.78 30.50 -3.90
CA ASN A 328 15.92 31.18 -2.92
C ASN A 328 16.67 32.14 -1.97
N LEU A 329 17.94 32.46 -2.24
CA LEU A 329 18.75 33.40 -1.44
C LEU A 329 19.23 34.66 -2.19
N LEU A 330 18.59 34.98 -3.33
CA LEU A 330 18.86 36.20 -4.09
C LEU A 330 17.61 37.08 -4.27
N ILE A 331 16.76 37.19 -3.23
CA ILE A 331 15.80 38.29 -3.10
C ILE A 331 15.75 38.72 -1.62
N CYS A 332 16.76 39.46 -1.18
CA CYS A 332 16.68 40.38 -0.04
C CYS A 332 17.86 41.36 -0.17
N ASP A 333 17.67 42.43 -0.94
CA ASP A 333 18.50 43.63 -0.88
C ASP A 333 17.74 44.69 -0.05
N PRO A 334 18.08 44.89 1.24
CA PRO A 334 17.48 45.93 2.06
C PRO A 334 18.32 47.21 1.94
N SER A 335 18.39 47.79 0.74
CA SER A 335 19.18 49.01 0.50
C SER A 335 18.51 49.96 -0.49
N ARG A 336 17.26 50.37 -0.23
CA ARG A 336 16.73 51.62 -0.82
C ARG A 336 15.67 52.24 0.09
N GLY A 337 16.17 52.87 1.15
CA GLY A 337 15.40 53.84 1.91
C GLY A 337 15.11 55.07 1.06
N GLY A 338 13.84 55.25 0.72
CA GLY A 338 13.09 56.47 1.01
C GLY A 338 13.26 57.71 0.11
N PRO A 339 12.27 58.63 0.16
CA PRO A 339 11.97 59.57 -0.92
C PRO A 339 12.35 61.02 -0.56
N GLU A 340 12.80 61.81 -1.54
CA GLU A 340 12.87 63.27 -1.43
C GLU A 340 12.06 63.94 -2.56
N THR A 341 10.85 64.34 -2.18
CA THR A 341 10.18 65.63 -2.41
C THR A 341 10.48 66.44 -3.69
N SER A 342 9.44 66.54 -4.53
CA SER A 342 8.87 67.75 -5.14
C SER A 342 9.44 69.13 -4.74
N GLY A 343 9.80 69.95 -5.76
CA GLY A 343 9.21 71.28 -5.95
C GLY A 343 10.15 72.50 -6.01
N ARG A 344 10.10 73.23 -7.15
CA ARG A 344 10.22 74.71 -7.42
C ARG A 344 11.36 75.49 -6.71
N ASP A 345 12.13 76.37 -7.34
CA ASP A 345 11.95 77.30 -8.48
C ASP A 345 13.16 77.31 -9.43
#